data_AF-A0AAJ7E0D6-F1
#
_entry.id   AF-A0AAJ7E0D6-F1
#
_cell.length_a   1.000
_cell.length_b   1.000
_cell.length_c   1.000
_cell.angle_alpha   90.00
_cell.angle_beta   90.00
_cell.angle_gamma   90.00
#
_symmetry.space_group_name_H-M   'P 1'
#
loop_
_entity.id
_entity.type
_entity.pdbx_description
1 polymer ?
#
loop_
_entity_poly.entity_id
_entity_poly.type
_entity_poly.pdbx_seq_one_letter_code
_entity_poly.pdbx_strand_id
1 'polypeptide(L)'
;MGKPGFAPRGGGGGGFRGGGRGGFGGDRGGGRGGGGGFRGGGRGGFGGDRGGGRGGRGGFGGGRGGGTPRGRGGGRGGGRGRGGGGFKGGKTIIIEPHRHEGVFIARGKEDALVTLNLIPGSEVYGEKRISVDGENGEKIEYRVWNPFRSKLAAAILGGVDQIHMSPGSKVLYLGAASGTTVSHVADIVGPEGLVYAVEFSHRSGRDLINVAKKRTNIIPIIEDARHPHKYRMLIGMVDTVFADVAQPDQARIVSLNSQYFLKNGGHFVISIKASCIDSTAQPEAVFAAEVKKLIADKLKPQEQITLEPYERDHAVVVGIFRPPPKKAA
;
A
#
# COMPACT_ATOMS: atom_id res chain seq x y z
N MET A 1 -26.61 -14.11 -67.77
CA MET A 1 -26.84 -15.57 -67.95
C MET A 1 -26.31 -16.26 -66.69
N GLY A 2 -27.02 -16.99 -65.84
CA GLY A 2 -28.40 -17.47 -65.88
C GLY A 2 -28.54 -18.94 -65.46
N LYS A 3 -28.08 -19.35 -64.24
CA LYS A 3 -28.41 -20.61 -63.47
C LYS A 3 -28.18 -21.96 -64.20
N PRO A 4 -28.35 -23.17 -63.60
CA PRO A 4 -28.91 -23.61 -62.28
C PRO A 4 -27.92 -24.51 -61.47
N GLY A 5 -28.09 -24.91 -60.20
CA GLY A 5 -29.27 -25.27 -59.41
C GLY A 5 -29.47 -26.79 -59.40
N PHE A 6 -29.08 -27.49 -58.32
CA PHE A 6 -29.57 -28.85 -58.05
C PHE A 6 -29.63 -29.15 -56.55
N ALA A 7 -30.84 -29.44 -56.10
CA ALA A 7 -31.18 -30.12 -54.86
C ALA A 7 -32.16 -31.25 -55.23
N PRO A 8 -32.15 -32.40 -54.53
CA PRO A 8 -33.32 -33.25 -54.37
C PRO A 8 -33.89 -33.03 -52.94
N ARG A 9 -35.16 -32.65 -52.72
CA ARG A 9 -36.40 -33.46 -52.77
C ARG A 9 -36.19 -34.83 -52.10
N GLY A 10 -36.88 -35.25 -51.05
CA GLY A 10 -38.18 -34.88 -50.48
C GLY A 10 -38.96 -36.16 -50.17
N GLY A 11 -39.75 -36.17 -49.09
CA GLY A 11 -40.68 -37.24 -48.66
C GLY A 11 -40.37 -37.71 -47.24
N GLY A 12 -41.16 -37.37 -46.20
CA GLY A 12 -42.60 -37.64 -46.04
C GLY A 12 -42.75 -38.99 -45.30
N GLY A 13 -43.51 -39.19 -44.23
CA GLY A 13 -44.42 -38.38 -43.42
C GLY A 13 -45.00 -39.28 -42.32
N GLY A 14 -45.83 -38.70 -41.44
CA GLY A 14 -46.68 -39.40 -40.46
C GLY A 14 -45.97 -39.81 -39.16
N GLY A 15 -46.48 -39.56 -37.95
CA GLY A 15 -47.84 -39.25 -37.55
C GLY A 15 -48.32 -40.28 -36.51
N PHE A 16 -48.70 -39.78 -35.34
CA PHE A 16 -49.62 -40.33 -34.33
C PHE A 16 -49.13 -41.11 -33.10
N ARG A 17 -49.61 -40.56 -31.96
CA ARG A 17 -50.12 -41.18 -30.72
C ARG A 17 -49.08 -41.83 -29.79
N GLY A 18 -49.14 -41.64 -28.48
CA GLY A 18 -50.17 -41.05 -27.62
C GLY A 18 -50.16 -41.75 -26.26
N GLY A 19 -50.62 -41.05 -25.22
CA GLY A 19 -50.95 -41.60 -23.90
C GLY A 19 -49.74 -41.69 -22.94
N GLY A 20 -49.76 -41.18 -21.72
CA GLY A 20 -50.88 -40.81 -20.84
C GLY A 20 -50.86 -41.70 -19.59
N ARG A 21 -50.68 -41.08 -18.42
CA ARG A 21 -51.04 -41.47 -17.02
C ARG A 21 -50.07 -40.72 -16.10
N GLY A 22 -50.50 -39.77 -15.27
CA GLY A 22 -51.41 -39.96 -14.12
C GLY A 22 -50.52 -40.38 -12.93
N GLY A 23 -50.49 -39.75 -11.76
CA GLY A 23 -51.41 -38.94 -10.98
C GLY A 23 -51.01 -39.17 -9.49
N PHE A 24 -51.72 -38.53 -8.55
CA PHE A 24 -51.55 -38.56 -7.07
C PHE A 24 -50.45 -37.62 -6.55
N GLY A 25 -50.71 -36.62 -5.71
CA GLY A 25 -51.87 -36.31 -4.87
C GLY A 25 -51.40 -36.07 -3.43
N GLY A 26 -51.95 -35.05 -2.76
CA GLY A 26 -51.95 -35.01 -1.29
C GLY A 26 -51.56 -33.68 -0.65
N ASP A 27 -52.54 -32.79 -0.53
CA ASP A 27 -52.64 -31.82 0.56
C ASP A 27 -52.45 -32.46 1.94
N ARG A 28 -51.74 -31.77 2.83
CA ARG A 28 -52.02 -31.78 4.28
C ARG A 28 -51.82 -30.39 4.86
N GLY A 29 -52.93 -29.76 5.21
CA GLY A 29 -52.99 -28.72 6.22
C GLY A 29 -53.07 -29.28 7.65
N GLY A 30 -53.11 -28.34 8.60
CA GLY A 30 -53.33 -28.54 10.04
C GLY A 30 -52.06 -28.22 10.84
N GLY A 31 -51.99 -27.21 11.72
CA GLY A 31 -53.01 -26.53 12.51
C GLY A 31 -52.86 -26.87 14.00
N ARG A 32 -52.94 -25.84 14.87
CA ARG A 32 -52.84 -25.80 16.35
C ARG A 32 -51.43 -25.47 16.88
N GLY A 33 -51.23 -24.52 17.80
CA GLY A 33 -52.16 -23.73 18.60
C GLY A 33 -51.68 -23.65 20.05
N GLY A 34 -51.80 -22.46 20.66
CA GLY A 34 -51.72 -22.22 22.10
C GLY A 34 -50.29 -21.99 22.64
N GLY A 35 -49.99 -20.99 23.46
CA GLY A 35 -50.85 -20.13 24.28
C GLY A 35 -50.29 -20.08 25.70
N GLY A 36 -50.17 -18.87 26.26
CA GLY A 36 -49.92 -18.61 27.68
C GLY A 36 -48.44 -18.70 28.08
N GLY A 37 -47.88 -17.80 28.88
CA GLY A 37 -48.50 -16.83 29.76
C GLY A 37 -47.78 -16.86 31.11
N PHE A 38 -47.07 -15.78 31.40
CA PHE A 38 -46.96 -15.11 32.70
C PHE A 38 -46.44 -15.83 33.97
N ARG A 39 -45.74 -14.97 34.73
CA ARG A 39 -45.37 -15.00 36.16
C ARG A 39 -44.12 -15.82 36.49
N GLY A 40 -43.16 -15.30 37.23
CA GLY A 40 -43.12 -14.04 37.97
C GLY A 40 -42.20 -14.18 39.18
N GLY A 41 -41.78 -13.03 39.72
CA GLY A 41 -41.11 -12.90 41.02
C GLY A 41 -39.59 -12.87 40.90
N GLY A 42 -38.86 -11.79 41.19
CA GLY A 42 -39.20 -10.57 41.91
C GLY A 42 -38.40 -10.46 43.21
N ARG A 43 -38.01 -9.21 43.53
CA ARG A 43 -37.33 -8.70 44.73
C ARG A 43 -35.82 -8.95 44.74
N GLY A 44 -34.96 -7.99 45.02
CA GLY A 44 -35.05 -6.68 45.70
C GLY A 44 -33.63 -6.44 46.29
N GLY A 45 -33.15 -5.25 46.60
CA GLY A 45 -33.75 -3.94 46.70
C GLY A 45 -32.65 -2.88 46.87
N PHE A 46 -33.11 -1.65 46.91
CA PHE A 46 -32.38 -0.38 46.99
C PHE A 46 -31.77 -0.09 48.38
N GLY A 47 -30.82 0.86 48.37
CA GLY A 47 -30.53 1.80 49.47
C GLY A 47 -29.46 1.31 50.44
N GLY A 48 -28.55 2.12 50.95
CA GLY A 48 -28.35 3.57 50.89
C GLY A 48 -27.31 3.96 51.95
N ASP A 49 -26.68 5.12 51.74
CA ASP A 49 -26.23 6.08 52.76
C ASP A 49 -25.13 5.78 53.80
N ARG A 50 -24.20 6.76 53.86
CA ARG A 50 -23.55 7.37 55.03
C ARG A 50 -22.41 6.62 55.75
N GLY A 51 -21.27 7.31 55.80
CA GLY A 51 -20.86 7.95 57.05
C GLY A 51 -19.44 7.68 57.56
N GLY A 52 -18.73 8.78 57.87
CA GLY A 52 -17.60 8.85 58.82
C GLY A 52 -16.21 8.59 58.19
N GLY A 53 -15.16 9.36 58.42
CA GLY A 53 -14.90 10.39 59.43
C GLY A 53 -13.46 10.24 59.95
N ARG A 54 -12.66 11.31 59.75
CA ARG A 54 -11.54 11.81 60.58
C ARG A 54 -10.52 10.88 61.26
N GLY A 55 -9.26 11.32 61.17
CA GLY A 55 -8.20 11.18 62.20
C GLY A 55 -7.06 10.28 61.71
N GLY A 56 -5.77 10.61 61.82
CA GLY A 56 -5.09 11.59 62.66
C GLY A 56 -3.94 10.89 63.39
N ARG A 57 -2.70 11.27 63.02
CA ARG A 57 -1.49 11.41 63.86
C ARG A 57 -0.92 10.22 64.66
N GLY A 58 0.42 10.09 64.54
CA GLY A 58 1.34 9.54 65.55
C GLY A 58 1.74 8.09 65.28
N GLY A 59 3.00 7.68 65.21
CA GLY A 59 4.26 8.28 65.68
C GLY A 59 4.87 7.41 66.77
N PHE A 60 5.74 6.48 66.41
CA PHE A 60 6.74 5.78 67.25
C PHE A 60 7.75 5.19 66.23
N GLY A 61 9.06 5.31 66.32
CA GLY A 61 9.97 5.63 67.41
C GLY A 61 11.21 4.76 67.20
N GLY A 62 12.41 5.30 67.39
CA GLY A 62 13.64 4.50 67.48
C GLY A 62 14.78 5.00 66.59
N GLY A 63 15.53 5.98 67.10
CA GLY A 63 16.77 6.46 66.49
C GLY A 63 18.01 5.68 66.90
N ARG A 64 19.12 5.99 66.21
CA ARG A 64 20.53 6.11 66.67
C ARG A 64 21.34 6.26 65.39
N GLY A 65 21.82 7.48 65.10
CA GLY A 65 23.19 7.91 65.44
C GLY A 65 24.12 7.46 64.31
N GLY A 66 24.93 8.27 63.65
CA GLY A 66 25.47 9.61 63.87
C GLY A 66 26.75 9.63 63.01
N GLY A 67 27.06 10.75 62.34
CA GLY A 67 28.31 10.90 61.60
C GLY A 67 28.18 11.64 60.27
N THR A 68 28.18 12.96 60.32
CA THR A 68 28.61 13.85 59.22
C THR A 68 30.12 14.15 59.38
N PRO A 69 30.76 14.99 58.55
CA PRO A 69 30.97 14.90 57.09
C PRO A 69 32.45 15.17 56.73
N ARG A 70 32.92 14.73 55.55
CA ARG A 70 34.14 15.22 54.83
C ARG A 70 34.21 14.40 53.53
N GLY A 71 34.20 14.93 52.32
CA GLY A 71 34.91 16.09 51.80
C GLY A 71 35.94 15.59 50.77
N ARG A 72 35.97 16.22 49.58
CA ARG A 72 37.07 16.25 48.59
C ARG A 72 37.05 15.24 47.42
N GLY A 73 36.60 15.73 46.27
CA GLY A 73 37.36 15.90 45.02
C GLY A 73 38.01 14.69 44.32
N GLY A 74 37.76 14.58 43.00
CA GLY A 74 38.66 13.85 42.08
C GLY A 74 37.97 13.35 40.81
N GLY A 75 38.25 13.97 39.67
CA GLY A 75 37.79 13.51 38.36
C GLY A 75 38.64 12.38 37.76
N ARG A 76 38.07 11.75 36.72
CA ARG A 76 38.59 10.81 35.68
C ARG A 76 37.57 9.68 35.56
N GLY A 77 36.82 9.54 34.45
CA GLY A 77 37.35 9.25 33.12
C GLY A 77 37.44 7.73 32.98
N GLY A 78 36.49 7.10 32.27
CA GLY A 78 36.47 5.65 32.07
C GLY A 78 35.29 5.20 31.22
N GLY A 79 35.56 4.88 29.95
CA GLY A 79 34.59 4.76 28.86
C GLY A 79 33.47 3.74 29.03
N ARG A 80 32.25 4.15 28.64
CA ARG A 80 31.16 3.23 28.27
C ARG A 80 31.38 2.77 26.84
N GLY A 81 31.43 1.46 26.68
CA GLY A 81 31.71 0.75 25.44
C GLY A 81 30.69 1.00 24.34
N ARG A 82 31.24 1.22 23.15
CA ARG A 82 30.84 0.70 21.83
C ARG A 82 29.33 0.50 21.61
N GLY A 83 28.66 1.59 21.25
CA GLY A 83 27.56 1.53 20.27
C GLY A 83 28.14 1.20 18.89
N GLY A 84 27.43 0.33 18.16
CA GLY A 84 27.79 -0.14 16.82
C GLY A 84 28.07 1.01 15.85
N GLY A 85 29.13 0.84 15.07
CA GLY A 85 29.63 1.85 14.13
C GLY A 85 28.63 2.15 13.02
N GLY A 86 28.03 3.33 13.06
CA GLY A 86 27.29 3.92 11.96
C GLY A 86 27.94 5.24 11.57
N PHE A 87 28.19 5.41 10.26
CA PHE A 87 28.69 6.59 9.57
C PHE A 87 28.69 7.89 10.39
N LYS A 88 29.86 8.26 10.92
CA LYS A 88 30.12 9.59 11.48
C LYS A 88 29.94 10.64 10.37
N GLY A 89 29.11 11.65 10.65
CA GLY A 89 28.96 12.85 9.82
C GLY A 89 30.31 13.53 9.61
N GLY A 90 30.56 13.99 8.39
CA GLY A 90 31.83 14.60 7.98
C GLY A 90 32.48 13.97 6.74
N LYS A 91 31.82 13.05 6.03
CA LYS A 91 32.30 12.57 4.73
C LYS A 91 31.71 13.45 3.63
N THR A 92 32.56 13.90 2.71
CA THR A 92 32.14 14.55 1.46
C THR A 92 31.28 13.57 0.68
N ILE A 93 29.97 13.81 0.66
CA ILE A 93 29.01 13.04 -0.12
C ILE A 93 28.76 13.84 -1.39
N ILE A 94 28.89 13.19 -2.55
CA ILE A 94 28.58 13.80 -3.84
C ILE A 94 27.19 13.30 -4.24
N ILE A 95 26.31 14.20 -4.67
CA ILE A 95 24.98 13.85 -5.16
C ILE A 95 25.01 13.89 -6.69
N GLU A 96 24.72 12.75 -7.31
CA GLU A 96 24.64 12.59 -8.75
C GLU A 96 23.18 12.35 -9.16
N PRO A 97 22.68 12.95 -10.25
CA PRO A 97 21.37 12.61 -10.78
C PRO A 97 21.34 11.15 -11.27
N HIS A 98 20.25 10.44 -10.96
CA HIS A 98 19.99 9.11 -11.50
C HIS A 98 19.42 9.21 -12.93
N ARG A 99 19.39 8.09 -13.67
CA ARG A 99 18.67 8.02 -14.97
C ARG A 99 17.16 8.30 -14.88
N HIS A 100 16.59 8.23 -13.67
CA HIS A 100 15.18 8.53 -13.44
C HIS A 100 15.08 9.93 -12.87
N GLU A 101 14.23 10.76 -13.46
CA GLU A 101 14.00 12.12 -13.01
C GLU A 101 13.49 12.16 -11.57
N GLY A 102 13.99 13.12 -10.77
CA GLY A 102 13.63 13.27 -9.36
C GLY A 102 14.33 12.29 -8.40
N VAL A 103 15.13 11.35 -8.92
CA VAL A 103 15.92 10.40 -8.14
C VAL A 103 17.41 10.70 -8.29
N PHE A 104 18.16 10.53 -7.20
CA PHE A 104 19.60 10.83 -7.15
C PHE A 104 20.35 9.69 -6.46
N ILE A 105 21.66 9.61 -6.71
CA ILE A 105 22.58 8.72 -6.00
C ILE A 105 23.51 9.59 -5.15
N ALA A 106 23.56 9.30 -3.86
CA ALA A 106 24.58 9.82 -2.97
C ALA A 106 25.81 8.90 -3.02
N ARG A 107 26.88 9.36 -3.65
CA ARG A 107 28.18 8.66 -3.71
C ARG A 107 28.99 8.95 -2.46
N GLY A 108 29.52 7.91 -1.85
CA GLY A 108 30.31 8.00 -0.63
C GLY A 108 31.15 6.75 -0.42
N LYS A 109 31.25 6.27 0.83
CA LYS A 109 31.88 4.95 1.09
C LYS A 109 30.95 3.80 0.65
N GLU A 110 29.65 4.02 0.77
CA GLU A 110 28.59 3.15 0.29
C GLU A 110 27.62 4.06 -0.45
N ASP A 111 27.24 3.65 -1.65
CA ASP A 111 26.30 4.41 -2.46
C ASP A 111 24.88 4.23 -1.93
N ALA A 112 24.12 5.31 -1.88
CA ALA A 112 22.75 5.30 -1.42
C ALA A 112 21.83 5.96 -2.43
N LEU A 113 20.65 5.37 -2.64
CA LEU A 113 19.57 6.00 -3.39
C LEU A 113 18.97 7.11 -2.53
N VAL A 114 18.78 8.29 -3.10
CA VAL A 114 18.21 9.44 -2.38
C VAL A 114 17.18 10.18 -3.22
N THR A 115 16.23 10.82 -2.54
CA THR A 115 15.23 11.73 -3.15
C THR A 115 15.39 13.13 -2.55
N LEU A 116 15.06 14.15 -3.32
CA LEU A 116 15.02 15.53 -2.84
C LEU A 116 13.93 15.68 -1.78
N ASN A 117 14.24 16.22 -0.60
CA ASN A 117 13.22 16.41 0.42
C ASN A 117 12.36 17.63 0.10
N LEU A 118 11.06 17.43 -0.11
CA LEU A 118 10.13 18.54 -0.33
C LEU A 118 9.96 19.42 0.92
N ILE A 119 10.20 18.87 2.12
CA ILE A 119 10.05 19.57 3.40
C ILE A 119 11.33 19.41 4.22
N PRO A 120 12.32 20.29 3.99
CA PRO A 120 13.58 20.27 4.73
C PRO A 120 13.35 20.26 6.24
N GLY A 121 14.15 19.50 6.99
CA GLY A 121 14.01 19.39 8.44
C GLY A 121 13.04 18.29 8.91
N SER A 122 12.14 17.78 8.06
CA SER A 122 11.22 16.70 8.41
C SER A 122 11.65 15.35 7.85
N GLU A 123 11.74 14.37 8.75
CA GLU A 123 11.78 12.93 8.41
C GLU A 123 10.39 12.29 8.57
N VAL A 124 10.23 11.09 8.00
CA VAL A 124 8.95 10.35 8.05
C VAL A 124 9.06 9.10 8.92
N TYR A 125 10.12 8.32 8.77
CA TYR A 125 10.29 7.02 9.43
C TYR A 125 11.67 6.84 10.07
N GLY A 126 12.38 7.94 10.35
CA GLY A 126 13.72 7.95 10.95
C GLY A 126 14.83 7.60 9.94
N GLU A 127 14.59 7.84 8.66
CA GLU A 127 15.60 7.72 7.61
C GLU A 127 16.71 8.75 7.74
N LYS A 128 17.90 8.40 7.25
CA LYS A 128 19.02 9.35 7.21
C LYS A 128 18.74 10.46 6.19
N ARG A 129 19.20 11.66 6.52
CA ARG A 129 19.09 12.86 5.69
C ARG A 129 20.47 13.42 5.39
N ILE A 130 20.65 13.93 4.19
CA ILE A 130 21.91 14.49 3.70
C ILE A 130 21.62 15.93 3.31
N SER A 131 22.21 16.89 4.02
CA SER A 131 22.12 18.30 3.67
C SER A 131 23.34 18.68 2.84
N VAL A 132 23.10 19.34 1.71
CA VAL A 132 24.12 19.89 0.83
C VAL A 132 23.85 21.39 0.70
N ASP A 133 24.90 22.20 0.82
CA ASP A 133 24.80 23.63 0.56
C ASP A 133 24.75 23.82 -0.97
N GLY A 134 23.66 24.39 -1.48
CA GLY A 134 23.49 24.70 -2.89
C GLY A 134 24.32 25.90 -3.34
N GLU A 135 24.40 26.11 -4.65
CA GLU A 135 25.22 27.16 -5.27
C GLU A 135 24.86 28.58 -4.78
N ASN A 136 23.59 28.79 -4.37
CA ASN A 136 23.08 30.07 -3.88
C ASN A 136 23.05 30.19 -2.34
N GLY A 137 23.66 29.25 -1.61
CA GLY A 137 23.61 29.21 -0.13
C GLY A 137 22.30 28.65 0.45
N GLU A 138 21.39 28.17 -0.40
CA GLU A 138 20.20 27.43 0.02
C GLU A 138 20.58 26.02 0.47
N LYS A 139 20.07 25.60 1.62
CA LYS A 139 20.29 24.25 2.14
C LYS A 139 19.33 23.28 1.47
N ILE A 140 19.86 22.49 0.55
CA ILE A 140 19.13 21.42 -0.12
C ILE A 140 19.25 20.16 0.74
N GLU A 141 18.12 19.56 1.10
CA GLU A 141 18.10 18.35 1.91
C GLU A 141 17.64 17.16 1.06
N TYR A 142 18.37 16.06 1.13
CA TYR A 142 18.05 14.79 0.49
C TYR A 142 17.70 13.74 1.55
N ARG A 143 16.80 12.82 1.22
CA ARG A 143 16.39 11.70 2.08
C ARG A 143 16.88 10.39 1.50
N VAL A 144 17.50 9.57 2.34
CA VAL A 144 17.95 8.23 1.95
C VAL A 144 16.74 7.32 1.77
N TRP A 145 16.65 6.68 0.60
CA TRP A 145 15.59 5.76 0.25
C TRP A 145 16.10 4.32 0.37
N ASN A 146 15.54 3.58 1.34
CA ASN A 146 16.00 2.23 1.64
C ASN A 146 15.34 1.17 0.71
N PRO A 147 16.10 0.44 -0.12
CA PRO A 147 15.55 -0.59 -1.01
C PRO A 147 14.99 -1.81 -0.26
N PHE A 148 15.46 -2.12 0.95
CA PHE A 148 14.93 -3.21 1.78
C PHE A 148 13.58 -2.89 2.44
N ARG A 149 13.11 -1.65 2.33
CA ARG A 149 11.80 -1.22 2.86
C ARG A 149 10.84 -0.77 1.77
N SER A 150 11.33 -0.59 0.55
CA SER A 150 10.56 -0.01 -0.54
C SER A 150 10.83 -0.77 -1.83
N LYS A 151 9.78 -1.45 -2.30
CA LYS A 151 9.82 -2.27 -3.52
C LYS A 151 10.11 -1.43 -4.77
N LEU A 152 9.67 -0.18 -4.77
CA LEU A 152 9.98 0.76 -5.85
C LEU A 152 11.47 1.14 -5.85
N ALA A 153 12.09 1.39 -4.70
CA ALA A 153 13.54 1.61 -4.62
C ALA A 153 14.33 0.37 -5.02
N ALA A 154 13.89 -0.82 -4.61
CA ALA A 154 14.48 -2.08 -5.05
C ALA A 154 14.38 -2.24 -6.58
N ALA A 155 13.26 -1.88 -7.20
CA ALA A 155 13.10 -1.92 -8.66
C ALA A 155 14.02 -0.92 -9.38
N ILE A 156 14.17 0.29 -8.84
CA ILE A 156 15.06 1.32 -9.38
C ILE A 156 16.52 0.83 -9.37
N LEU A 157 16.98 0.28 -8.24
CA LEU A 157 18.33 -0.28 -8.13
C LEU A 157 18.48 -1.58 -8.93
N GLY A 158 17.41 -2.35 -9.06
CA GLY A 158 17.34 -3.58 -9.85
C GLY A 158 17.38 -3.35 -11.36
N GLY A 159 17.31 -2.10 -11.82
CA GLY A 159 17.56 -1.79 -13.23
C GLY A 159 16.33 -1.49 -14.07
N VAL A 160 15.16 -1.21 -13.49
CA VAL A 160 13.91 -0.88 -14.24
C VAL A 160 14.09 0.26 -15.25
N ASP A 161 13.72 0.08 -16.51
CA ASP A 161 13.98 1.06 -17.57
C ASP A 161 13.29 2.41 -17.30
N GLN A 162 11.99 2.37 -16.99
CA GLN A 162 11.21 3.57 -16.66
C GLN A 162 10.17 3.30 -15.57
N ILE A 163 10.14 4.15 -14.54
CA ILE A 163 9.11 4.11 -13.48
C ILE A 163 7.85 4.91 -13.84
N HIS A 164 7.92 5.75 -14.87
CA HIS A 164 6.83 6.64 -15.33
C HIS A 164 6.26 7.59 -14.25
N MET A 165 7.08 8.03 -13.31
CA MET A 165 6.70 8.99 -12.26
C MET A 165 7.61 10.22 -12.33
N SER A 166 7.59 10.91 -13.48
CA SER A 166 8.39 12.14 -13.64
C SER A 166 7.86 13.27 -12.74
N PRO A 167 8.69 14.29 -12.44
CA PRO A 167 8.22 15.51 -11.79
C PRO A 167 7.00 16.11 -12.52
N GLY A 168 5.99 16.53 -11.77
CA GLY A 168 4.72 17.06 -12.29
C GLY A 168 3.66 15.99 -12.67
N SER A 169 4.01 14.70 -12.64
CA SER A 169 3.05 13.63 -12.98
C SER A 169 1.98 13.43 -11.89
N LYS A 170 0.83 12.85 -12.27
CA LYS A 170 -0.20 12.43 -11.31
C LYS A 170 -0.12 10.92 -11.11
N VAL A 171 0.10 10.49 -9.87
CA VAL A 171 0.29 9.08 -9.50
C VAL A 171 -0.84 8.60 -8.60
N LEU A 172 -1.45 7.47 -8.93
CA LEU A 172 -2.35 6.73 -8.04
C LEU A 172 -1.57 5.60 -7.37
N TYR A 173 -1.40 5.69 -6.05
CA TYR A 173 -0.71 4.69 -5.25
C TYR A 173 -1.74 3.81 -4.51
N LEU A 174 -1.80 2.53 -4.87
CA LEU A 174 -2.68 1.54 -4.25
C LEU A 174 -1.90 0.74 -3.20
N GLY A 175 -2.37 0.75 -1.95
CA GLY A 175 -1.69 0.08 -0.83
C GLY A 175 -0.60 0.96 -0.20
N ALA A 176 -0.94 2.20 0.14
CA ALA A 176 -0.01 3.20 0.66
C ALA A 176 0.58 2.88 2.05
N ALA A 177 -0.05 1.96 2.80
CA ALA A 177 0.27 1.61 4.18
C ALA A 177 0.47 2.86 5.05
N SER A 178 1.60 2.98 5.75
CA SER A 178 1.93 4.13 6.60
C SER A 178 2.53 5.32 5.83
N GLY A 179 2.66 5.24 4.50
CA GLY A 179 3.15 6.33 3.65
C GLY A 179 4.67 6.45 3.56
N THR A 180 5.44 5.43 3.93
CA THR A 180 6.91 5.43 3.85
C THR A 180 7.39 5.61 2.41
N THR A 181 6.99 4.72 1.49
CA THR A 181 7.31 4.83 0.06
C THR A 181 6.58 5.99 -0.61
N VAL A 182 5.31 6.22 -0.24
CA VAL A 182 4.49 7.33 -0.79
C VAL A 182 5.18 8.67 -0.57
N SER A 183 5.85 8.87 0.57
CA SER A 183 6.59 10.10 0.83
C SER A 183 7.76 10.32 -0.15
N HIS A 184 8.43 9.26 -0.62
CA HIS A 184 9.48 9.36 -1.63
C HIS A 184 8.89 9.57 -3.02
N VAL A 185 7.77 8.92 -3.35
CA VAL A 185 7.06 9.16 -4.62
C VAL A 185 6.60 10.62 -4.71
N ALA A 186 6.07 11.16 -3.61
CA ALA A 186 5.68 12.58 -3.54
C ALA A 186 6.88 13.53 -3.68
N ASP A 187 8.03 13.17 -3.12
CA ASP A 187 9.28 13.92 -3.28
C ASP A 187 9.76 13.91 -4.76
N ILE A 188 9.64 12.78 -5.47
CA ILE A 188 10.02 12.64 -6.89
C ILE A 188 9.09 13.44 -7.80
N VAL A 189 7.79 13.30 -7.59
CA VAL A 189 6.75 13.97 -8.36
C VAL A 189 6.78 15.49 -8.14
N GLY A 190 7.26 15.93 -6.98
CA GLY A 190 7.45 17.34 -6.66
C GLY A 190 6.14 18.09 -6.35
N PRO A 191 6.21 19.42 -6.19
CA PRO A 191 5.07 20.24 -5.76
C PRO A 191 3.98 20.39 -6.82
N GLU A 192 4.33 20.30 -8.10
CA GLU A 192 3.40 20.46 -9.23
C GLU A 192 2.58 19.19 -9.53
N GLY A 193 3.09 18.03 -9.13
CA GLY A 193 2.38 16.77 -9.32
C GLY A 193 1.59 16.36 -8.09
N LEU A 194 0.82 15.27 -8.21
CA LEU A 194 -0.09 14.81 -7.16
C LEU A 194 0.03 13.31 -6.95
N VAL A 195 0.00 12.88 -5.69
CA VAL A 195 -0.01 11.48 -5.30
C VAL A 195 -1.31 11.17 -4.57
N TYR A 196 -2.20 10.42 -5.22
CA TYR A 196 -3.40 9.88 -4.60
C TYR A 196 -3.04 8.58 -3.88
N ALA A 197 -3.05 8.59 -2.55
CA ALA A 197 -2.60 7.46 -1.74
C ALA A 197 -3.79 6.71 -1.14
N VAL A 198 -4.12 5.54 -1.71
CA VAL A 198 -5.24 4.69 -1.27
C VAL A 198 -4.75 3.67 -0.25
N GLU A 199 -5.38 3.67 0.93
CA GLU A 199 -5.11 2.72 1.99
C GLU A 199 -6.42 2.25 2.65
N PHE A 200 -6.54 0.95 2.93
CA PHE A 200 -7.75 0.41 3.54
C PHE A 200 -7.71 0.49 5.07
N SER A 201 -6.54 0.26 5.68
CA SER A 201 -6.39 0.21 7.13
C SER A 201 -6.53 1.58 7.77
N HIS A 202 -7.47 1.74 8.72
CA HIS A 202 -7.58 2.97 9.50
C HIS A 202 -6.34 3.27 10.36
N ARG A 203 -5.62 2.24 10.84
CA ARG A 203 -4.41 2.45 11.65
C ARG A 203 -3.31 3.05 10.78
N SER A 204 -3.00 2.40 9.67
CA SER A 204 -2.01 2.88 8.71
C SER A 204 -2.43 4.21 8.10
N GLY A 205 -3.73 4.38 7.87
CA GLY A 205 -4.33 5.62 7.40
C GLY A 205 -4.09 6.81 8.32
N ARG A 206 -4.05 6.63 9.64
CA ARG A 206 -3.69 7.73 10.56
C ARG A 206 -2.27 8.22 10.33
N ASP A 207 -1.33 7.30 10.14
CA ASP A 207 0.07 7.63 9.86
C ASP A 207 0.20 8.30 8.50
N LEU A 208 -0.48 7.77 7.47
CA LEU A 208 -0.54 8.35 6.13
C LEU A 208 -1.09 9.78 6.15
N ILE A 209 -2.17 10.04 6.90
CA ILE A 209 -2.74 11.38 7.08
C ILE A 209 -1.71 12.32 7.73
N ASN A 210 -0.93 11.84 8.71
CA ASN A 210 0.10 12.67 9.34
C ASN A 210 1.24 13.03 8.38
N VAL A 211 1.58 12.13 7.44
CA VAL A 211 2.52 12.43 6.36
C VAL A 211 1.92 13.46 5.38
N ALA A 212 0.66 13.27 4.98
CA ALA A 212 -0.06 14.17 4.07
C ALA A 212 -0.32 15.56 4.65
N LYS A 213 -0.46 15.70 5.98
CA LYS A 213 -0.54 17.01 6.65
C LYS A 213 0.69 17.87 6.41
N LYS A 214 1.86 17.23 6.31
CA LYS A 214 3.10 17.92 6.02
C LYS A 214 3.25 18.13 4.51
N ARG A 215 3.06 17.08 3.71
CA ARG A 215 3.22 17.07 2.24
C ARG A 215 1.88 17.34 1.54
N THR A 216 1.70 18.57 1.07
CA THR A 216 0.47 19.05 0.44
C THR A 216 0.14 18.39 -0.90
N ASN A 217 1.12 17.77 -1.57
CA ASN A 217 0.93 17.05 -2.82
C ASN A 217 0.43 15.60 -2.64
N ILE A 218 0.23 15.14 -1.40
CA ILE A 218 -0.34 13.82 -1.09
C ILE A 218 -1.81 13.97 -0.70
N ILE A 219 -2.69 13.26 -1.40
CA ILE A 219 -4.11 13.16 -1.05
C ILE A 219 -4.37 11.78 -0.45
N PRO A 220 -4.55 11.65 0.88
CA PRO A 220 -4.80 10.38 1.53
C PRO A 220 -6.26 9.96 1.36
N ILE A 221 -6.49 8.74 0.89
CA ILE A 221 -7.83 8.17 0.65
C ILE A 221 -7.93 6.89 1.46
N ILE A 222 -8.73 6.92 2.53
CA ILE A 222 -8.91 5.77 3.42
C ILE A 222 -10.14 4.97 3.00
N GLU A 223 -9.98 4.15 1.96
CA GLU A 223 -11.04 3.32 1.37
C GLU A 223 -10.49 2.03 0.77
N ASP A 224 -11.37 1.07 0.51
CA ASP A 224 -11.02 -0.19 -0.13
C ASP A 224 -10.74 -0.02 -1.63
N ALA A 225 -9.51 -0.33 -2.06
CA ALA A 225 -9.07 -0.27 -3.45
C ALA A 225 -9.89 -1.17 -4.40
N ARG A 226 -10.58 -2.19 -3.88
CA ARG A 226 -11.49 -3.06 -4.66
C ARG A 226 -12.72 -2.33 -5.21
N HIS A 227 -13.06 -1.18 -4.64
CA HIS A 227 -14.29 -0.44 -4.90
C HIS A 227 -14.02 1.00 -5.37
N PRO A 228 -13.42 1.21 -6.56
CA PRO A 228 -13.01 2.54 -7.03
C PRO A 228 -14.16 3.55 -7.18
N HIS A 229 -15.39 3.08 -7.34
CA HIS A 229 -16.58 3.93 -7.40
C HIS A 229 -16.81 4.76 -6.13
N LYS A 230 -16.32 4.31 -4.95
CA LYS A 230 -16.50 5.02 -3.68
C LYS A 230 -15.71 6.33 -3.59
N TYR A 231 -14.50 6.34 -4.14
CA TYR A 231 -13.61 7.50 -4.12
C TYR A 231 -13.45 8.16 -5.48
N ARG A 232 -14.30 7.81 -6.45
CA ARG A 232 -14.28 8.36 -7.81
C ARG A 232 -14.40 9.88 -7.88
N MET A 233 -15.01 10.50 -6.86
CA MET A 233 -15.19 11.95 -6.80
C MET A 233 -13.91 12.69 -6.37
N LEU A 234 -12.96 11.98 -5.77
CA LEU A 234 -11.73 12.56 -5.23
C LEU A 234 -10.57 12.51 -6.24
N ILE A 235 -10.59 11.53 -7.15
CA ILE A 235 -9.47 11.22 -8.04
C ILE A 235 -9.78 11.67 -9.47
N GLY A 236 -8.90 12.50 -10.03
CA GLY A 236 -8.92 12.84 -11.45
C GLY A 236 -8.16 11.82 -12.31
N MET A 237 -8.09 12.04 -13.62
CA MET A 237 -7.30 11.18 -14.50
C MET A 237 -5.81 11.24 -14.15
N VAL A 238 -5.20 10.09 -13.88
CA VAL A 238 -3.79 9.92 -13.49
C VAL A 238 -2.92 9.43 -14.66
N ASP A 239 -1.63 9.71 -14.58
CA ASP A 239 -0.64 9.30 -15.58
C ASP A 239 -0.10 7.90 -15.30
N THR A 240 0.08 7.57 -14.02
CA THR A 240 0.65 6.30 -13.58
C THR A 240 -0.08 5.72 -12.37
N VAL A 241 -0.32 4.41 -12.38
CA VAL A 241 -0.79 3.65 -11.21
C VAL A 241 0.36 2.82 -10.64
N PHE A 242 0.68 3.01 -9.36
CA PHE A 242 1.57 2.12 -8.63
C PHE A 242 0.76 1.23 -7.69
N ALA A 243 0.96 -0.08 -7.74
CA ALA A 243 0.23 -1.04 -6.94
C ALA A 243 1.16 -1.90 -6.08
N ASP A 244 1.06 -1.73 -4.76
CA ASP A 244 1.77 -2.51 -3.73
C ASP A 244 0.79 -3.19 -2.78
N VAL A 245 -0.32 -3.69 -3.35
CA VAL A 245 -1.33 -4.45 -2.60
C VAL A 245 -0.98 -5.93 -2.59
N ALA A 246 -0.86 -6.52 -1.41
CA ALA A 246 -0.63 -7.95 -1.24
C ALA A 246 -1.97 -8.69 -1.12
N GLN A 247 -2.67 -8.88 -2.24
CA GLN A 247 -3.98 -9.57 -2.28
C GLN A 247 -4.00 -10.61 -3.42
N PRO A 248 -4.71 -11.75 -3.28
CA PRO A 248 -4.85 -12.72 -4.36
C PRO A 248 -5.58 -12.18 -5.60
N ASP A 249 -6.45 -11.18 -5.42
CA ASP A 249 -7.20 -10.51 -6.49
C ASP A 249 -6.51 -9.23 -7.00
N GLN A 250 -5.18 -9.14 -6.87
CA GLN A 250 -4.38 -7.96 -7.21
C GLN A 250 -4.59 -7.50 -8.66
N ALA A 251 -4.47 -8.38 -9.66
CA ALA A 251 -4.70 -8.00 -11.06
C ALA A 251 -6.06 -7.32 -11.26
N ARG A 252 -7.14 -7.87 -10.69
CA ARG A 252 -8.49 -7.29 -10.79
C ARG A 252 -8.55 -5.89 -10.16
N ILE A 253 -7.93 -5.69 -9.00
CA ILE A 253 -7.88 -4.39 -8.32
C ILE A 253 -7.18 -3.36 -9.21
N VAL A 254 -6.02 -3.70 -9.77
CA VAL A 254 -5.24 -2.80 -10.64
C VAL A 254 -6.01 -2.51 -11.92
N SER A 255 -6.62 -3.51 -12.55
CA SER A 255 -7.45 -3.36 -13.75
C SER A 255 -8.63 -2.43 -13.53
N LEU A 256 -9.40 -2.62 -12.46
CA LEU A 256 -10.55 -1.75 -12.16
C LEU A 256 -10.12 -0.31 -11.89
N ASN A 257 -9.07 -0.10 -11.10
CA ASN A 257 -8.54 1.24 -10.85
C ASN A 257 -8.02 1.91 -12.12
N SER A 258 -7.34 1.15 -12.96
CA SER A 258 -6.83 1.66 -14.25
C SER A 258 -7.99 2.05 -15.18
N GLN A 259 -9.06 1.28 -15.22
CA GLN A 259 -10.25 1.60 -16.02
C GLN A 259 -10.96 2.87 -15.56
N TYR A 260 -10.95 3.18 -14.27
CA TYR A 260 -11.59 4.38 -13.71
C TYR A 260 -10.72 5.64 -13.83
N PHE A 261 -9.42 5.52 -13.58
CA PHE A 261 -8.56 6.70 -13.34
C PHE A 261 -7.37 6.81 -14.28
N LEU A 262 -6.87 5.73 -14.88
CA LEU A 262 -5.66 5.78 -15.69
C LEU A 262 -5.98 6.27 -17.10
N LYS A 263 -5.21 7.25 -17.58
CA LYS A 263 -5.31 7.76 -18.96
C LYS A 263 -5.03 6.63 -19.97
N ASN A 264 -5.65 6.71 -21.15
CA ASN A 264 -5.27 5.82 -22.25
C ASN A 264 -3.80 6.10 -22.62
N GLY A 265 -2.99 5.05 -22.73
CA GLY A 265 -1.54 5.18 -22.89
C GLY A 265 -0.79 5.55 -21.59
N GLY A 266 -1.49 5.65 -20.45
CA GLY A 266 -0.88 5.79 -19.13
C GLY A 266 -0.21 4.49 -18.69
N HIS A 267 0.62 4.58 -17.66
CA HIS A 267 1.47 3.47 -17.24
C HIS A 267 1.00 2.85 -15.93
N PHE A 268 1.34 1.59 -15.72
CA PHE A 268 1.13 0.92 -14.46
C PHE A 268 2.42 0.24 -14.03
N VAL A 269 2.62 0.22 -12.71
CA VAL A 269 3.72 -0.46 -12.06
C VAL A 269 3.10 -1.29 -10.96
N ILE A 270 3.19 -2.62 -11.07
CA ILE A 270 2.61 -3.56 -10.11
C ILE A 270 3.73 -4.35 -9.45
N SER A 271 3.73 -4.37 -8.12
CA SER A 271 4.62 -5.22 -7.33
C SER A 271 3.89 -6.51 -6.96
N ILE A 272 4.30 -7.62 -7.56
CA ILE A 272 3.71 -8.95 -7.39
C ILE A 272 4.53 -9.73 -6.37
N LYS A 273 3.87 -10.21 -5.31
CA LYS A 273 4.45 -11.13 -4.33
C LYS A 273 3.85 -12.51 -4.52
N ALA A 274 4.64 -13.46 -5.03
CA ALA A 274 4.13 -14.78 -5.40
C ALA A 274 3.43 -15.48 -4.23
N SER A 275 4.07 -15.46 -3.05
CA SER A 275 3.56 -16.15 -1.86
C SER A 275 2.25 -15.59 -1.30
N CYS A 276 1.84 -14.38 -1.69
CA CYS A 276 0.55 -13.79 -1.27
C CYS A 276 -0.58 -14.10 -2.24
N ILE A 277 -0.26 -14.56 -3.45
CA ILE A 277 -1.25 -14.94 -4.46
C ILE A 277 -1.48 -16.44 -4.38
N ASP A 278 -0.40 -17.22 -4.45
CA ASP A 278 -0.43 -18.67 -4.32
C ASP A 278 0.88 -19.14 -3.66
N SER A 279 0.79 -19.63 -2.42
CA SER A 279 1.94 -20.11 -1.65
C SER A 279 2.38 -21.53 -2.03
N THR A 280 1.64 -22.22 -2.88
CA THR A 280 1.92 -23.61 -3.29
C THR A 280 2.59 -23.71 -4.65
N ALA A 281 2.35 -22.73 -5.52
CA ALA A 281 2.93 -22.65 -6.86
C ALA A 281 4.35 -22.05 -6.86
N GLN A 282 5.12 -22.36 -7.90
CA GLN A 282 6.42 -21.72 -8.13
C GLN A 282 6.23 -20.23 -8.51
N PRO A 283 7.10 -19.31 -8.03
CA PRO A 283 6.96 -17.88 -8.29
C PRO A 283 6.82 -17.50 -9.76
N GLU A 284 7.57 -18.14 -10.66
CA GLU A 284 7.55 -17.87 -12.10
C GLU A 284 6.19 -18.19 -12.72
N ALA A 285 5.55 -19.27 -12.25
CA ALA A 285 4.21 -19.66 -12.70
C ALA A 285 3.16 -18.64 -12.22
N VAL A 286 3.29 -18.14 -10.99
CA VAL A 286 2.42 -17.09 -10.45
C VAL A 286 2.57 -15.79 -11.23
N PHE A 287 3.81 -15.37 -11.52
CA PHE A 287 4.06 -14.16 -12.31
C PHE A 287 3.47 -14.27 -13.71
N ALA A 288 3.67 -15.40 -14.40
CA ALA A 288 3.10 -15.62 -15.72
C ALA A 288 1.55 -15.63 -15.72
N ALA A 289 0.94 -16.17 -14.67
CA ALA A 289 -0.51 -16.17 -14.50
C ALA A 289 -1.07 -14.76 -14.28
N GLU A 290 -0.44 -13.95 -13.43
CA GLU A 290 -0.84 -12.56 -13.20
C GLU A 290 -0.68 -11.71 -14.46
N VAL A 291 0.43 -11.86 -15.18
CA VAL A 291 0.64 -11.17 -16.45
C VAL A 291 -0.46 -11.48 -17.47
N LYS A 292 -0.90 -12.75 -17.56
CA LYS A 292 -2.03 -13.13 -18.44
C LYS A 292 -3.34 -12.45 -18.04
N LYS A 293 -3.62 -12.32 -16.73
CA LYS A 293 -4.82 -11.60 -16.24
C LYS A 293 -4.77 -10.12 -16.62
N LEU A 294 -3.61 -9.47 -16.45
CA LEU A 294 -3.42 -8.06 -16.85
C LEU A 294 -3.66 -7.86 -18.35
N ILE A 295 -3.14 -8.75 -19.19
CA ILE A 295 -3.33 -8.68 -20.65
C ILE A 295 -4.82 -8.80 -21.01
N ALA A 296 -5.57 -9.69 -20.35
CA ALA A 296 -7.01 -9.84 -20.57
C ALA A 296 -7.78 -8.54 -20.28
N ASP A 297 -7.30 -7.72 -19.33
CA ASP A 297 -7.90 -6.44 -18.93
C ASP A 297 -7.33 -5.23 -19.69
N LYS A 298 -6.64 -5.44 -20.83
CA LYS A 298 -6.04 -4.40 -21.69
C LYS A 298 -4.85 -3.65 -21.04
N LEU A 299 -4.21 -4.26 -20.05
CA LEU A 299 -2.94 -3.81 -19.48
C LEU A 299 -1.82 -4.61 -20.13
N LYS A 300 -1.02 -3.97 -20.97
CA LYS A 300 0.06 -4.63 -21.69
C LYS A 300 1.37 -4.49 -20.90
N PRO A 301 1.96 -5.57 -20.38
CA PRO A 301 3.29 -5.51 -19.75
C PRO A 301 4.35 -5.15 -20.80
N GLN A 302 5.35 -4.39 -20.39
CA GLN A 302 6.51 -4.00 -21.20
C GLN A 302 7.79 -4.57 -20.59
N GLU A 303 7.88 -4.57 -19.27
CA GLU A 303 9.07 -4.94 -18.53
C GLU A 303 8.68 -5.73 -17.27
N GLN A 304 9.52 -6.70 -16.91
CA GLN A 304 9.38 -7.45 -15.67
C GLN A 304 10.77 -7.66 -15.07
N ILE A 305 10.92 -7.31 -13.78
CA ILE A 305 12.17 -7.46 -13.04
C ILE A 305 11.88 -8.15 -11.71
N THR A 306 12.73 -9.08 -11.32
CA THR A 306 12.73 -9.68 -9.98
C THR A 306 13.49 -8.78 -9.00
N LEU A 307 13.00 -8.68 -7.76
CA LEU A 307 13.58 -7.78 -6.75
C LEU A 307 14.70 -8.42 -5.91
N GLU A 308 15.25 -9.55 -6.35
CA GLU A 308 16.41 -10.15 -5.70
C GLU A 308 17.64 -9.26 -5.93
N PRO A 309 18.43 -8.93 -4.89
CA PRO A 309 18.54 -9.59 -3.58
C PRO A 309 17.73 -8.96 -2.43
N TYR A 310 16.91 -7.93 -2.68
CA TYR A 310 16.24 -7.16 -1.62
C TYR A 310 15.01 -7.85 -1.06
N GLU A 311 14.13 -8.36 -1.93
CA GLU A 311 12.93 -9.10 -1.56
C GLU A 311 12.85 -10.40 -2.35
N ARG A 312 12.72 -11.54 -1.64
CA ARG A 312 12.56 -12.87 -2.24
C ARG A 312 11.15 -13.06 -2.78
N ASP A 313 11.00 -13.79 -3.88
CA ASP A 313 9.72 -14.12 -4.51
C ASP A 313 8.85 -12.90 -4.89
N HIS A 314 9.52 -11.77 -5.14
CA HIS A 314 8.88 -10.54 -5.61
C HIS A 314 9.33 -10.20 -7.03
N ALA A 315 8.39 -9.74 -7.83
CA ALA A 315 8.64 -9.17 -9.14
C ALA A 315 7.87 -7.86 -9.32
N VAL A 316 8.49 -6.89 -9.97
CA VAL A 316 7.82 -5.68 -10.43
C VAL A 316 7.58 -5.82 -11.93
N VAL A 317 6.33 -5.58 -12.33
CA VAL A 317 5.93 -5.53 -13.73
C VAL A 317 5.55 -4.10 -14.06
N VAL A 318 6.13 -3.56 -15.13
CA VAL A 318 5.80 -2.25 -15.67
C VAL A 318 5.11 -2.44 -17.01
N GLY A 319 4.10 -1.65 -17.30
CA GLY A 319 3.42 -1.70 -18.58
C GLY A 319 2.54 -0.49 -18.87
N ILE A 320 1.84 -0.59 -19.99
CA ILE A 320 0.99 0.47 -20.54
C ILE A 320 -0.47 0.03 -20.58
N PHE A 321 -1.37 0.93 -20.18
CA PHE A 321 -2.81 0.73 -20.24
C PHE A 321 -3.35 1.18 -21.60
N ARG A 322 -4.05 0.27 -22.30
CA ARG A 322 -4.65 0.54 -23.62
C ARG A 322 -3.65 1.23 -24.56
N PRO A 323 -2.56 0.53 -24.95
CA PRO A 323 -1.56 1.11 -25.82
C PRO A 323 -2.21 1.67 -27.08
N PRO A 324 -1.77 2.85 -27.57
CA PRO A 324 -2.27 3.38 -28.82
C PRO A 324 -2.05 2.35 -29.94
N PRO A 325 -2.96 2.26 -30.92
CA PRO A 325 -2.76 1.40 -32.07
C PRO A 325 -1.41 1.75 -32.70
N LYS A 326 -0.58 0.72 -32.98
CA LYS A 326 0.67 0.93 -33.72
C LYS A 326 0.30 1.68 -35.00
N LYS A 327 0.81 2.90 -35.19
CA LYS A 327 0.78 3.54 -36.52
C LYS A 327 1.47 2.56 -37.46
N ALA A 328 0.73 2.03 -38.43
CA ALA A 328 1.33 1.29 -39.53
C ALA A 328 2.34 2.26 -40.18
N ALA A 329 3.62 1.90 -40.08
CA ALA A 329 4.68 2.57 -40.82
C ALA A 329 4.56 2.22 -42.30
#